data_AF-A0A936QBY1-F1
#
_entry.id   AF-A0A936QBY1-F1
#
_cell.length_a   1.000
_cell.length_b   1.000
_cell.length_c   1.000
_cell.angle_alpha   90.00
_cell.angle_beta   90.00
_cell.angle_gamma   90.00
#
_symmetry.space_group_name_H-M   'P 1'
#
loop_
_entity.id
_entity.type
_entity.pdbx_description
1 polymer ?
#
loop_
_entity_poly.entity_id
_entity_poly.type
_entity_poly.pdbx_seq_one_letter_code
_entity_poly.pdbx_strand_id
1 'polypeptide(L)'
;MTERHAPAMPAVVEIEADLAEEIAERSLAGRALLLIAPTATPLQIVADITGYVSKLQADACQLEDDDVFALAALLGDQYVAAFRWQWAKVCAQSGSEAFYGVLSPGHAIAITPFWWVSHSLQGSEPVGFLRNFQRVAAGDIPPAQPGQVLGFH
;
A
#
# COMPACT_ATOMS: atom_id res chain seq x y z
N MET A 1 -33.37 1.40 25.32
CA MET A 1 -31.98 0.95 25.42
C MET A 1 -31.54 0.55 24.03
N THR A 2 -30.86 1.45 23.31
CA THR A 2 -30.32 1.15 21.99
C THR A 2 -28.97 0.48 22.22
N GLU A 3 -28.91 -0.85 22.07
CA GLU A 3 -27.63 -1.55 21.97
C GLU A 3 -26.90 -0.97 20.76
N ARG A 4 -25.87 -0.15 21.02
CA ARG A 4 -24.87 0.15 20.00
C ARG A 4 -24.18 -1.19 19.71
N HIS A 5 -24.64 -1.89 18.68
CA HIS A 5 -23.83 -2.94 18.08
C HIS A 5 -22.51 -2.26 17.70
N ALA A 6 -21.43 -2.61 18.41
CA ALA A 6 -20.11 -2.29 17.92
C ALA A 6 -20.05 -2.83 16.48
N PRO A 7 -19.63 -2.02 15.49
CA PRO A 7 -19.45 -2.54 14.16
C PRO A 7 -18.55 -3.76 14.27
N ALA A 8 -18.95 -4.87 13.67
CA ALA A 8 -18.10 -6.05 13.65
C ALA A 8 -16.74 -5.64 13.02
N MET A 9 -15.67 -6.38 13.28
CA MET A 9 -14.41 -6.15 12.56
C MET A 9 -14.44 -6.86 11.20
N PRO A 10 -13.83 -6.30 10.14
CA PRO A 10 -13.70 -6.99 8.86
C PRO A 10 -12.89 -8.29 9.04
N ALA A 11 -13.18 -9.28 8.21
CA ALA A 11 -12.38 -10.50 8.20
C ALA A 11 -11.10 -10.26 7.39
N VAL A 12 -9.95 -10.59 7.98
CA VAL A 12 -8.64 -10.49 7.33
C VAL A 12 -8.13 -11.90 7.08
N VAL A 13 -7.80 -12.18 5.83
CA VAL A 13 -7.22 -13.46 5.43
C VAL A 13 -5.93 -13.23 4.66
N GLU A 14 -5.05 -14.22 4.67
CA GLU A 14 -3.84 -14.20 3.84
C GLU A 14 -4.23 -14.11 2.36
N ILE A 15 -3.36 -13.46 1.57
CA ILE A 15 -3.54 -13.43 0.13
C ILE A 15 -3.34 -14.83 -0.47
N GLU A 16 -3.98 -15.08 -1.59
CA GLU A 16 -3.83 -16.30 -2.35
C GLU A 16 -2.36 -16.48 -2.83
N ALA A 17 -1.87 -17.71 -2.89
CA ALA A 17 -0.44 -17.98 -3.14
C ALA A 17 0.03 -17.56 -4.54
N ASP A 18 -0.84 -17.72 -5.53
CA ASP A 18 -0.65 -17.24 -6.90
C ASP A 18 -0.54 -15.70 -6.95
N LEU A 19 -1.41 -15.00 -6.20
CA LEU A 19 -1.32 -13.55 -6.08
C LEU A 19 -0.04 -13.11 -5.34
N ALA A 20 0.40 -13.86 -4.33
CA ALA A 20 1.66 -13.58 -3.63
C ALA A 20 2.87 -13.70 -4.56
N GLU A 21 2.89 -14.72 -5.43
CA GLU A 21 3.92 -14.91 -6.46
C GLU A 21 3.88 -13.75 -7.47
N GLU A 22 2.69 -13.39 -7.97
CA GLU A 22 2.53 -12.27 -8.88
C GLU A 22 3.01 -10.94 -8.27
N ILE A 23 2.66 -10.65 -7.01
CA ILE A 23 3.14 -9.45 -6.31
C ILE A 23 4.66 -9.43 -6.25
N ALA A 24 5.30 -10.56 -5.96
CA ALA A 24 6.76 -10.65 -5.89
C ALA A 24 7.41 -10.40 -7.25
N GLU A 25 6.86 -10.97 -8.33
CA GLU A 25 7.32 -10.74 -9.70
C GLU A 25 7.16 -9.27 -10.12
N ARG A 26 5.99 -8.69 -9.83
CA ARG A 26 5.69 -7.29 -10.16
C ARG A 26 6.51 -6.31 -9.34
N SER A 27 6.81 -6.63 -8.08
CA SER A 27 7.74 -5.85 -7.25
C SER A 27 9.15 -5.84 -7.85
N LEU A 28 9.63 -6.98 -8.36
CA LEU A 28 10.90 -7.04 -9.09
C LEU A 28 10.86 -6.22 -10.39
N ALA A 29 9.76 -6.29 -11.14
CA ALA A 29 9.57 -5.45 -12.33
C ALA A 29 9.57 -3.96 -11.98
N GLY A 30 8.96 -3.55 -10.87
CA GLY A 30 8.97 -2.17 -10.39
C GLY A 30 10.37 -1.67 -10.06
N ARG A 31 11.23 -2.54 -9.50
CA ARG A 31 12.65 -2.21 -9.28
C ARG A 31 13.38 -1.99 -10.59
N ALA A 32 13.12 -2.83 -11.59
CA ALA A 32 13.74 -2.72 -12.91
C ALA A 32 13.29 -1.44 -13.62
N LEU A 33 11.99 -1.11 -13.56
CA LEU A 33 11.41 0.11 -14.13
C LEU A 33 12.09 1.37 -13.58
N LEU A 34 12.35 1.41 -12.28
CA LEU A 34 12.98 2.53 -11.59
C LEU A 34 14.51 2.48 -11.57
N LEU A 35 15.12 1.45 -12.16
CA LEU A 35 16.57 1.22 -12.16
C LEU A 35 17.18 1.21 -10.74
N ILE A 36 16.44 0.64 -9.78
CA ILE A 36 16.80 0.64 -8.36
C ILE A 36 17.98 -0.30 -8.10
N ALA A 37 18.98 0.19 -7.37
CA ALA A 37 20.13 -0.60 -6.98
C ALA A 37 19.72 -1.76 -6.03
N PRO A 38 20.35 -2.95 -6.14
CA PRO A 38 20.07 -4.09 -5.25
C PRO A 38 20.27 -3.77 -3.76
N THR A 39 21.13 -2.81 -3.43
CA THR A 39 21.46 -2.39 -2.07
C THR A 39 20.60 -1.26 -1.54
N ALA A 40 19.62 -0.77 -2.32
CA ALA A 40 18.74 0.31 -1.90
C ALA A 40 17.90 -0.10 -0.69
N THR A 41 17.85 0.78 0.31
CA THR A 41 17.01 0.61 1.50
C THR A 41 15.53 0.84 1.16
N PRO A 42 14.58 0.31 1.97
CA PRO A 42 13.16 0.57 1.76
C PRO A 42 12.80 2.06 1.67
N LEU A 43 13.42 2.90 2.51
CA LEU A 43 13.20 4.36 2.49
C LEU A 43 13.64 5.00 1.16
N GLN A 44 14.79 4.58 0.62
CA GLN A 44 15.29 5.07 -0.68
C GLN A 44 14.36 4.65 -1.82
N ILE A 45 13.90 3.40 -1.79
CA ILE A 45 12.97 2.87 -2.79
C ILE A 45 11.65 3.65 -2.78
N VAL A 46 11.08 3.91 -1.61
CA VAL A 46 9.86 4.72 -1.50
C VAL A 46 10.10 6.15 -1.99
N ALA A 47 11.28 6.73 -1.73
CA ALA A 47 11.64 8.04 -2.24
C ALA A 47 11.71 8.05 -3.78
N ASP A 48 12.32 7.02 -4.38
CA ASP A 48 12.42 6.87 -5.83
C ASP A 48 11.03 6.70 -6.48
N ILE A 49 10.15 5.87 -5.90
CA ILE A 49 8.75 5.74 -6.34
C ILE A 49 8.02 7.08 -6.24
N THR A 50 8.17 7.78 -5.11
CA THR A 50 7.51 9.08 -4.88
C THR A 50 7.94 10.10 -5.94
N GLY A 51 9.24 10.21 -6.20
CA GLY A 51 9.79 11.12 -7.20
C GLY A 51 9.31 10.79 -8.61
N TYR A 52 9.31 9.50 -8.97
CA TYR A 52 8.84 9.02 -10.27
C TYR A 52 7.36 9.33 -10.50
N VAL A 53 6.49 8.94 -9.57
CA VAL A 53 5.04 9.20 -9.66
C VAL A 53 4.74 10.70 -9.63
N SER A 54 5.45 11.49 -8.82
CA SER A 54 5.28 12.95 -8.80
C SER A 54 5.62 13.59 -10.15
N LYS A 55 6.66 13.09 -10.82
CA LYS A 55 7.03 13.56 -12.15
C LYS A 55 5.96 13.21 -13.19
N LEU A 56 5.50 11.96 -13.20
CA LEU A 56 4.43 11.53 -14.11
C LEU A 56 3.14 12.32 -13.92
N GLN A 57 2.76 12.57 -12.66
CA GLN A 57 1.63 13.41 -12.31
C GLN A 57 1.79 14.84 -12.85
N ALA A 58 2.96 15.46 -12.65
CA ALA A 58 3.25 16.81 -13.15
C ALA A 58 3.25 16.90 -14.68
N ASP A 59 3.73 15.85 -15.35
CA ASP A 59 3.78 15.77 -16.81
C ASP A 59 2.44 15.28 -17.42
N ALA A 60 1.41 15.02 -16.60
CA ALA A 60 0.14 14.41 -16.99
C ALA A 60 0.31 13.10 -17.80
N CYS A 61 1.36 12.35 -17.49
CA CYS A 61 1.71 11.11 -18.16
C CYS A 61 0.97 9.94 -17.53
N GLN A 62 0.42 9.07 -18.36
CA GLN A 62 -0.23 7.83 -17.92
C GLN A 62 0.74 6.66 -18.05
N LEU A 63 0.65 5.72 -17.12
CA LEU A 63 1.32 4.42 -17.19
C LEU A 63 0.34 3.36 -17.69
N GLU A 64 0.88 2.30 -18.27
CA GLU A 64 0.12 1.07 -18.52
C GLU A 64 -0.20 0.37 -17.18
N ASP A 65 -1.29 -0.39 -17.15
CA ASP A 65 -1.76 -1.06 -15.92
C ASP A 65 -0.69 -1.97 -15.30
N ASP A 66 0.14 -2.61 -16.12
CA ASP A 66 1.23 -3.47 -15.69
C ASP A 66 2.33 -2.69 -14.93
N ASP A 67 2.65 -1.47 -15.37
CA ASP A 67 3.60 -0.59 -14.69
C ASP A 67 3.00 -0.01 -13.40
N VAL A 68 1.71 0.32 -13.41
CA VAL A 68 0.99 0.73 -12.19
C VAL A 68 1.01 -0.39 -11.15
N PHE A 69 0.74 -1.63 -11.58
CA PHE A 69 0.84 -2.83 -10.74
C PHE A 69 2.26 -2.94 -10.17
N ALA A 70 3.27 -2.89 -11.03
CA ALA A 70 4.66 -3.03 -10.64
C ALA A 70 5.09 -2.01 -9.57
N LEU A 71 4.71 -0.74 -9.73
CA LEU A 71 4.97 0.31 -8.74
C LEU A 71 4.21 0.09 -7.44
N ALA A 72 2.94 -0.32 -7.50
CA ALA A 72 2.11 -0.58 -6.33
C ALA A 72 2.63 -1.77 -5.51
N ALA A 73 2.98 -2.88 -6.18
CA ALA A 73 3.57 -4.05 -5.56
C ALA A 73 4.89 -3.68 -4.87
N LEU A 74 5.77 -2.96 -5.58
CA LEU A 74 7.04 -2.51 -5.02
C LEU A 74 6.83 -1.59 -3.80
N LEU A 75 5.89 -0.65 -3.87
CA LEU A 75 5.56 0.25 -2.76
C LEU A 75 5.11 -0.54 -1.53
N GLY A 76 4.17 -1.47 -1.70
CA GLY A 76 3.66 -2.29 -0.61
C GLY A 76 4.75 -3.15 0.06
N ASP A 77 5.63 -3.74 -0.75
CA ASP A 77 6.76 -4.54 -0.25
C ASP A 77 7.72 -3.74 0.62
N GLN A 78 7.81 -2.42 0.45
CA GLN A 78 8.66 -1.60 1.34
C GLN A 78 8.09 -1.53 2.76
N TYR A 79 6.77 -1.50 2.91
CA TYR A 79 6.13 -1.55 4.24
C TYR A 79 6.31 -2.93 4.88
N VAL A 80 6.17 -4.01 4.09
CA VAL A 80 6.44 -5.38 4.54
C VAL A 80 7.89 -5.51 5.03
N ALA A 81 8.85 -5.10 4.20
CA ALA A 81 10.27 -5.23 4.48
C ALA A 81 10.74 -4.40 5.68
N ALA A 82 10.26 -3.16 5.82
CA ALA A 82 10.73 -2.25 6.86
C ALA A 82 10.04 -2.46 8.22
N PHE A 83 8.76 -2.84 8.22
CA PHE A 83 7.93 -2.74 9.42
C PHE A 83 7.30 -4.07 9.86
N ARG A 84 7.60 -5.18 9.16
CA ARG A 84 6.97 -6.49 9.39
C ARG A 84 5.45 -6.45 9.22
N TRP A 85 4.98 -5.61 8.30
CA TRP A 85 3.60 -5.62 7.85
C TRP A 85 3.40 -6.82 6.91
N GLN A 86 2.16 -7.11 6.53
CA GLN A 86 1.86 -8.25 5.67
C GLN A 86 0.83 -7.87 4.60
N TRP A 87 0.98 -8.43 3.41
CA TRP A 87 -0.09 -8.44 2.42
C TRP A 87 -1.26 -9.27 2.94
N ALA A 88 -2.48 -8.75 2.82
CA ALA A 88 -3.68 -9.45 3.21
C ALA A 88 -4.86 -9.05 2.32
N LYS A 89 -5.84 -9.96 2.25
CA LYS A 89 -7.16 -9.71 1.71
C LYS A 89 -8.09 -9.33 2.85
N VAL A 90 -8.70 -8.16 2.74
CA VAL A 90 -9.67 -7.65 3.68
C VAL A 90 -11.04 -7.93 3.09
N CYS A 91 -11.71 -8.94 3.64
CA CYS A 91 -13.06 -9.30 3.28
C CYS A 91 -14.03 -8.29 3.89
N ALA A 92 -14.75 -7.63 2.99
CA ALA A 92 -15.81 -6.70 3.32
C ALA A 92 -16.82 -7.24 4.33
N GLN A 93 -17.41 -6.32 5.09
CA GLN A 93 -18.67 -6.56 5.76
C GLN A 93 -19.81 -6.33 4.77
N SER A 94 -20.87 -7.12 4.91
CA SER A 94 -22.12 -7.09 4.15
C SER A 94 -22.30 -5.83 3.27
N GLY A 95 -21.94 -5.93 1.99
CA GLY A 95 -22.21 -4.90 0.98
C GLY A 95 -21.00 -4.14 0.42
N SER A 96 -19.79 -4.23 0.99
CA SER A 96 -18.57 -3.74 0.32
C SER A 96 -17.86 -4.83 -0.47
N GLU A 97 -16.99 -4.43 -1.40
CA GLU A 97 -16.08 -5.35 -2.08
C GLU A 97 -14.85 -5.61 -1.20
N ALA A 98 -14.34 -6.85 -1.26
CA ALA A 98 -13.07 -7.17 -0.63
C ALA A 98 -11.94 -6.39 -1.31
N PHE A 99 -10.92 -6.00 -0.54
CA PHE A 99 -9.75 -5.33 -1.09
C PHE A 99 -8.45 -5.98 -0.62
N TYR A 100 -7.40 -5.76 -1.39
CA TYR A 100 -6.05 -6.21 -1.09
C TYR A 100 -5.21 -5.04 -0.59
N GLY A 101 -4.46 -5.25 0.48
CA GLY A 101 -3.63 -4.21 1.08
C GLY A 101 -2.50 -4.76 1.93
N VAL A 102 -1.66 -3.85 2.41
CA VAL A 102 -0.57 -4.14 3.33
C VAL A 102 -0.98 -3.68 4.73
N LEU A 103 -1.08 -4.61 5.67
CA LEU A 103 -1.63 -4.39 6.99
C LEU A 103 -0.55 -4.40 8.06
N SER A 104 -0.70 -3.48 9.03
CA SER A 104 0.14 -3.44 10.22
C SER A 104 -0.03 -4.70 11.08
N PRO A 105 0.93 -4.99 11.98
CA PRO A 105 0.70 -5.95 13.06
C PRO A 105 -0.60 -5.64 13.81
N GLY A 106 -1.39 -6.68 14.11
CA GLY A 106 -2.71 -6.52 14.73
C GLY A 106 -3.80 -5.96 13.80
N HIS A 107 -3.52 -5.78 12.50
CA HIS A 107 -4.49 -5.38 11.47
C HIS A 107 -5.22 -4.06 11.77
N ALA A 108 -4.55 -3.15 12.48
CA ALA A 108 -5.13 -1.88 12.87
C ALA A 108 -5.12 -0.86 11.72
N ILE A 109 -4.03 -0.84 10.94
CA ILE A 109 -3.81 0.08 9.83
C ILE A 109 -3.64 -0.70 8.52
N ALA A 110 -4.12 -0.14 7.41
CA ALA A 110 -3.92 -0.66 6.06
C ALA A 110 -3.40 0.42 5.11
N ILE A 111 -2.38 0.06 4.31
CA ILE A 111 -2.08 0.74 3.05
C ILE A 111 -2.76 -0.04 1.93
N THR A 112 -3.28 0.67 0.92
CA THR A 112 -3.84 0.10 -0.31
C THR A 112 -2.98 0.53 -1.50
N PRO A 113 -1.81 -0.09 -1.73
CA PRO A 113 -0.82 0.45 -2.67
C PRO A 113 -1.35 0.61 -4.10
N PHE A 114 -2.14 -0.37 -4.58
CA PHE A 114 -2.75 -0.36 -5.91
C PHE A 114 -3.66 0.85 -6.13
N TRP A 115 -4.62 1.02 -5.24
CA TRP A 115 -5.50 2.18 -5.27
C TRP A 115 -4.70 3.48 -5.14
N TRP A 116 -3.72 3.53 -4.23
CA TRP A 116 -3.02 4.76 -3.92
C TRP A 116 -2.08 5.24 -5.03
N VAL A 117 -1.37 4.32 -5.69
CA VAL A 117 -0.54 4.65 -6.87
C VAL A 117 -1.42 5.12 -8.01
N SER A 118 -2.49 4.37 -8.34
CA SER A 118 -3.44 4.74 -9.39
C SER A 118 -4.07 6.11 -9.13
N HIS A 119 -4.55 6.34 -7.90
CA HIS A 119 -5.14 7.61 -7.48
C HIS A 119 -4.14 8.77 -7.55
N SER A 120 -2.89 8.54 -7.16
CA SER A 120 -1.84 9.58 -7.22
C SER A 120 -1.51 9.99 -8.65
N LEU A 121 -1.49 9.06 -9.61
CA LEU A 121 -1.23 9.36 -11.02
C LEU A 121 -2.35 10.19 -11.67
N GLN A 122 -3.59 10.05 -11.19
CA GLN A 122 -4.76 10.77 -11.70
C GLN A 122 -5.09 12.06 -10.92
N GLY A 123 -4.56 12.19 -9.70
CA GLY A 123 -4.84 13.29 -8.80
C GLY A 123 -4.03 14.55 -9.10
N SER A 124 -4.42 15.64 -8.44
CA SER A 124 -3.67 16.89 -8.39
C SER A 124 -2.97 17.11 -7.04
N GLU A 125 -3.23 16.24 -6.06
CA GLU A 125 -2.65 16.33 -4.73
C GLU A 125 -1.21 15.80 -4.75
N PRO A 126 -0.29 16.39 -3.96
CA PRO A 126 1.09 15.92 -3.89
C PRO A 126 1.17 14.43 -3.51
N VAL A 127 2.01 13.70 -4.22
CA VAL A 127 2.26 12.27 -3.97
C VAL A 127 2.82 12.07 -2.55
N GLY A 128 2.06 11.34 -1.72
CA GLY A 128 2.30 11.25 -0.28
C GLY A 128 3.15 10.07 0.21
N PHE A 129 3.63 9.17 -0.67
CA PHE A 129 4.19 7.88 -0.26
C PHE A 129 5.36 8.01 0.72
N LEU A 130 6.37 8.81 0.37
CA LEU A 130 7.54 9.03 1.22
C LEU A 130 7.18 9.62 2.58
N ARG A 131 6.31 10.62 2.60
CA ARG A 131 5.89 11.26 3.85
C ARG A 131 5.16 10.27 4.76
N ASN A 132 4.24 9.48 4.21
CA ASN A 132 3.54 8.45 4.96
C ASN A 132 4.50 7.39 5.52
N PHE A 133 5.40 6.88 4.69
CA PHE A 133 6.39 5.88 5.10
C PHE A 133 7.27 6.39 6.26
N GLN A 134 7.69 7.66 6.19
CA GLN A 134 8.42 8.31 7.28
C GLN A 134 7.60 8.44 8.56
N ARG A 135 6.29 8.71 8.45
CA ARG A 135 5.38 8.74 9.61
C ARG A 135 5.24 7.35 10.25
N VAL A 136 5.06 6.30 9.45
CA VAL A 136 5.05 4.92 9.94
C VAL A 136 6.37 4.57 10.63
N ALA A 137 7.51 4.92 10.03
CA ALA A 137 8.83 4.70 10.61
C ALA A 137 9.04 5.43 11.95
N ALA A 138 8.41 6.60 12.12
CA ALA A 138 8.43 7.37 13.36
C ALA A 138 7.41 6.90 14.41
N GLY A 139 6.56 5.93 14.09
CA GLY A 139 5.42 5.54 14.93
C GLY A 139 4.30 6.58 14.99
N ASP A 140 4.32 7.58 14.09
CA ASP A 140 3.26 8.59 13.94
C ASP A 140 2.12 8.03 13.07
N ILE A 141 1.49 6.98 13.60
CA ILE A 141 0.31 6.35 13.01
C ILE A 141 -0.96 6.86 13.72
N PRO A 142 -2.09 6.99 13.00
CA PRO A 142 -3.34 7.40 13.62
C PRO A 142 -3.78 6.38 14.68
N PRO A 143 -4.44 6.82 15.77
CA PRO A 143 -5.00 5.91 16.76
C PRO A 143 -5.99 4.94 16.11
N ALA A 144 -5.71 3.64 16.22
CA ALA A 144 -6.56 2.58 15.69
C ALA A 144 -6.59 1.38 16.64
N GLN A 145 -7.71 0.67 16.63
CA GLN A 145 -7.91 -0.57 17.38
C GLN A 145 -7.43 -1.77 16.55
N PRO A 146 -6.97 -2.85 17.20
CA PRO A 146 -6.69 -4.10 16.50
C PRO A 146 -7.89 -4.57 15.65
N GLY A 147 -7.64 -4.98 14.42
CA GLY A 147 -8.67 -5.40 13.46
C GLY A 147 -9.49 -4.27 12.85
N GLN A 148 -9.23 -2.99 13.17
CA GLN A 148 -9.98 -1.86 12.62
C GLN A 148 -9.75 -1.66 11.12
N VAL A 149 -8.56 -2.02 10.62
CA VAL A 149 -8.16 -1.87 9.21
C VAL A 149 -8.38 -0.43 8.71
N LEU A 150 -7.90 0.56 9.47
CA LEU A 150 -7.99 1.96 9.11
C LEU A 150 -7.07 2.26 7.91
N GLY A 151 -7.62 2.77 6.81
CA GLY A 151 -6.86 3.24 5.66
C GLY A 151 -5.91 4.39 6.03
N PHE A 152 -4.66 4.29 5.62
CA PHE A 152 -3.63 5.29 5.91
C PHE A 152 -2.74 5.55 4.69
N HIS A 153 -3.28 6.22 3.69
CA HIS A 153 -2.61 6.60 2.45
C HIS A 153 -2.66 8.12 2.29
#